data_AF-A0A7X3Y4Y3-F1
#
_entry.id   AF-A0A7X3Y4Y3-F1
#
_cell.length_a   1.000
_cell.length_b   1.000
_cell.length_c   1.000
_cell.angle_alpha   90.00
_cell.angle_beta   90.00
_cell.angle_gamma   90.00
#
_symmetry.space_group_name_H-M   'P 1'
#
loop_
_entity.id
_entity.type
_entity.pdbx_description
1 polymer ?
#
loop_
_entity_poly.entity_id
_entity_poly.type
_entity_poly.pdbx_seq_one_letter_code
_entity_poly.pdbx_strand_id
1 'polypeptide(L)'
;MIRGRAGMGQERSHASTASRYNEVMNVETRPYVERSSHYLTQASEEFAQGDYLQASEKGWGATAQMIKAVAEERGWDHSRHAQLIGTVRQVVEETGDQELWLSFGAARDLHENFYEEQMGAGDVEFHLDQVRRLTDRLRALIDGD
;
A
#
# COMPACT_ATOMS: atom_id res chain seq x y z
N MET A 1 -1.40 18.27 -61.48
CA MET A 1 -0.54 17.24 -60.87
C MET A 1 -0.69 17.36 -59.34
N ILE A 2 -0.88 16.22 -58.65
CA ILE A 2 -0.63 15.94 -57.21
C ILE A 2 -1.61 16.63 -56.23
N ARG A 3 -2.69 16.00 -55.72
CA ARG A 3 -2.86 14.93 -54.68
C ARG A 3 -2.28 15.23 -53.28
N GLY A 4 -3.16 15.15 -52.27
CA GLY A 4 -2.88 14.76 -50.87
C GLY A 4 -2.90 15.92 -49.86
N ARG A 5 -3.37 15.79 -48.61
CA ARG A 5 -3.91 14.66 -47.84
C ARG A 5 -4.57 15.23 -46.57
N ALA A 6 -5.64 14.58 -46.12
CA ALA A 6 -6.29 14.81 -44.84
C ALA A 6 -5.32 14.67 -43.64
N GLY A 7 -5.60 15.43 -42.58
CA GLY A 7 -5.01 15.25 -41.26
C GLY A 7 -6.05 15.54 -40.18
N MET A 8 -6.94 14.57 -39.93
CA MET A 8 -7.61 14.44 -38.64
C MET A 8 -6.54 14.09 -37.61
N GLY A 9 -6.20 15.05 -36.74
CA GLY A 9 -5.45 14.79 -35.51
C GLY A 9 -6.44 14.71 -34.36
N GLN A 10 -6.67 13.49 -33.87
CA GLN A 10 -7.50 13.19 -32.71
C GLN A 10 -7.10 14.04 -31.49
N GLU A 11 -8.10 14.69 -30.90
CA GLU A 11 -8.05 15.17 -29.52
C GLU A 11 -7.79 13.97 -28.61
N ARG A 12 -6.60 13.92 -27.98
CA ARG A 12 -6.36 12.99 -26.88
C ARG A 12 -7.11 13.51 -25.67
N SER A 13 -8.16 12.81 -25.27
CA SER A 13 -8.81 13.06 -23.99
C SER A 13 -7.81 12.75 -22.87
N HIS A 14 -7.38 13.79 -22.16
CA HIS A 14 -6.69 13.64 -20.89
C HIS A 14 -7.74 13.34 -19.82
N ALA A 15 -8.14 12.07 -19.71
CA ALA A 15 -8.77 11.61 -18.49
C ALA A 15 -7.80 11.88 -17.32
N SER A 16 -8.24 12.65 -16.32
CA SER A 16 -7.49 12.87 -15.09
C SER A 16 -7.00 11.53 -14.52
N THR A 17 -5.82 11.49 -13.91
CA THR A 17 -5.26 10.29 -13.28
C THR A 17 -6.28 9.63 -12.34
N ALA A 18 -7.08 10.44 -11.63
CA ALA A 18 -8.19 9.99 -10.77
C ALA A 18 -9.34 9.31 -11.53
N SER A 19 -9.59 9.69 -12.79
CA SER A 19 -10.62 9.07 -13.64
C SER A 19 -10.18 7.69 -14.14
N ARG A 20 -8.89 7.49 -14.37
CA ARG A 20 -8.32 6.18 -14.73
C ARG A 20 -8.26 5.23 -13.53
N TYR A 21 -7.95 5.76 -12.34
CA TYR A 21 -7.98 5.01 -11.08
C TYR A 21 -9.34 4.37 -10.78
N ASN A 22 -10.44 5.03 -11.17
CA ASN A 22 -11.80 4.53 -10.91
C ASN A 22 -12.28 3.48 -11.92
N GLU A 23 -11.55 3.22 -13.00
CA GLU A 23 -11.97 2.28 -14.06
C GLU A 23 -11.33 0.88 -13.88
N VAL A 24 -10.27 0.75 -13.06
CA VAL A 24 -9.46 -0.47 -12.91
C VAL A 24 -9.58 -1.12 -11.52
N MET A 25 -9.71 -0.33 -10.44
CA MET A 25 -9.84 -0.87 -9.08
C MET A 25 -11.30 -1.06 -8.68
N ASN A 26 -11.60 -2.10 -7.90
CA ASN A 26 -12.92 -2.26 -7.29
C ASN A 26 -13.25 -1.06 -6.38
N VAL A 27 -14.49 -0.57 -6.46
CA VAL A 27 -14.98 0.57 -5.68
C VAL A 27 -14.84 0.32 -4.18
N GLU A 28 -15.01 -0.93 -3.74
CA GLU A 28 -14.88 -1.34 -2.33
C GLU A 28 -13.41 -1.40 -1.85
N THR A 29 -12.44 -1.49 -2.77
CA THR A 29 -11.00 -1.49 -2.45
C THR A 29 -10.49 -0.09 -2.08
N ARG A 30 -11.03 0.95 -2.73
CA ARG A 30 -10.55 2.33 -2.63
C ARG A 30 -10.44 2.87 -1.18
N PRO A 31 -11.43 2.68 -0.28
CA PRO A 31 -11.34 3.19 1.08
C PRO A 31 -10.16 2.63 1.88
N TYR A 32 -9.76 1.39 1.61
CA TYR A 32 -8.61 0.76 2.26
C TYR A 32 -7.29 1.39 1.80
N VAL A 33 -7.16 1.60 0.48
CA VAL A 33 -6.01 2.29 -0.11
C VAL A 33 -5.86 3.70 0.44
N GLU A 34 -6.93 4.48 0.45
CA GLU A 34 -6.94 5.86 0.96
C GLU A 34 -6.54 5.91 2.44
N ARG A 35 -7.06 4.98 3.25
CA ARG A 35 -6.71 4.89 4.67
C ARG A 35 -5.25 4.47 4.87
N SER A 36 -4.74 3.57 4.04
CA SER A 36 -3.32 3.18 4.06
C SER A 36 -2.41 4.39 3.80
N SER A 37 -2.69 5.14 2.72
CA SER A 37 -1.94 6.37 2.40
C SER A 37 -2.04 7.42 3.50
N HIS A 38 -3.22 7.61 4.09
CA HIS A 38 -3.38 8.52 5.21
C HIS A 38 -2.53 8.14 6.42
N TYR A 39 -2.49 6.85 6.76
CA TYR A 39 -1.65 6.37 7.86
C TYR A 39 -0.14 6.47 7.58
N LEU A 40 0.31 6.32 6.34
CA LEU A 40 1.72 6.57 5.98
C LEU A 40 2.13 8.03 6.21
N THR A 41 1.24 8.97 5.86
CA THR A 41 1.44 10.39 6.16
C THR A 41 1.52 10.62 7.66
N GLN A 42 0.56 10.11 8.43
CA GLN A 42 0.58 10.22 9.89
C GLN A 42 1.84 9.61 10.50
N ALA A 43 2.24 8.40 10.07
CA ALA A 43 3.46 7.76 10.57
C ALA A 43 4.71 8.64 10.38
N SER A 44 4.78 9.34 9.24
CA SER A 44 5.89 10.24 8.92
C SER A 44 5.84 11.52 9.78
N GLU A 45 4.64 12.05 10.03
CA GLU A 45 4.42 13.22 10.89
C GLU A 45 4.76 12.94 12.35
N GLU A 46 4.34 11.80 12.89
CA GLU A 46 4.64 11.36 14.27
C GLU A 46 6.14 11.12 14.44
N PHE A 47 6.77 10.46 13.46
CA PHE A 47 8.22 10.23 13.48
C PHE A 47 9.00 11.56 13.52
N ALA A 48 8.61 12.53 12.69
CA ALA A 48 9.24 13.85 12.66
C ALA A 48 9.09 14.64 13.97
N GLN A 49 8.03 14.36 14.74
CA GLN A 49 7.78 14.93 16.06
C GLN A 49 8.49 14.17 17.20
N GLY A 50 9.12 13.03 16.89
CA GLY A 50 9.80 12.17 17.86
C GLY A 50 8.86 11.23 18.62
N ASP A 51 7.59 11.10 18.19
CA ASP A 51 6.66 10.11 18.74
C ASP A 51 6.80 8.78 17.98
N TYR A 52 7.83 8.02 18.36
CA TYR A 52 8.15 6.77 17.69
C TYR A 52 7.10 5.68 17.91
N LEU A 53 6.38 5.70 19.04
CA LEU A 53 5.32 4.74 19.31
C LEU A 53 4.12 4.97 18.40
N GLN A 54 3.67 6.22 18.26
CA GLN A 54 2.61 6.53 17.31
C GLN A 54 3.07 6.31 15.88
N ALA A 55 4.31 6.67 15.53
CA ALA A 55 4.86 6.37 14.22
C ALA A 55 4.79 4.85 13.91
N SER A 56 5.14 4.00 14.87
CA SER A 56 5.03 2.55 14.76
C SER A 56 3.58 2.08 14.55
N GLU A 57 2.63 2.56 15.36
CA GLU A 57 1.23 2.17 15.25
C GLU A 57 0.62 2.61 13.91
N LYS A 58 0.97 3.81 13.42
CA LYS A 58 0.53 4.28 12.11
C LYS A 58 1.16 3.47 10.97
N GLY A 59 2.43 3.09 11.07
CA GLY A 59 3.08 2.21 10.10
C GLY A 59 2.41 0.83 10.00
N TRP A 60 2.07 0.25 11.15
CA TRP A 60 1.27 -0.98 11.20
C TRP A 60 -0.12 -0.79 10.59
N GLY A 61 -0.82 0.27 10.99
CA GLY A 61 -2.14 0.62 10.46
C GLY A 61 -2.14 0.74 8.93
N ALA A 62 -1.13 1.41 8.36
CA ALA A 62 -0.96 1.54 6.92
C ALA A 62 -0.84 0.17 6.24
N THR A 63 0.00 -0.70 6.79
CA THR A 63 0.22 -2.06 6.29
C THR A 63 -1.08 -2.87 6.32
N ALA A 64 -1.78 -2.88 7.46
CA ALA A 64 -3.02 -3.63 7.62
C ALA A 64 -4.10 -3.19 6.62
N GLN A 65 -4.19 -1.89 6.32
CA GLN A 65 -5.14 -1.39 5.32
C GLN A 65 -4.77 -1.78 3.90
N MET A 66 -3.48 -1.74 3.51
CA MET A 66 -3.09 -2.15 2.15
C MET A 66 -3.28 -3.65 1.92
N ILE A 67 -3.02 -4.48 2.94
CA ILE A 67 -3.30 -5.92 2.86
C ILE A 67 -4.81 -6.17 2.70
N LYS A 68 -5.66 -5.42 3.42
CA LYS A 68 -7.12 -5.48 3.23
C LYS A 68 -7.54 -5.04 1.83
N ALA A 69 -6.91 -4.02 1.27
CA ALA A 69 -7.16 -3.60 -0.11
C ALA A 69 -6.85 -4.73 -1.10
N VAL A 70 -5.70 -5.40 -0.94
CA VAL A 70 -5.31 -6.57 -1.74
C VAL A 70 -6.31 -7.71 -1.61
N ALA A 71 -6.78 -8.00 -0.40
CA ALA A 71 -7.76 -9.05 -0.15
C ALA A 71 -9.13 -8.72 -0.76
N GLU A 72 -9.60 -7.48 -0.60
CA GLU A 72 -10.85 -6.99 -1.21
C GLU A 72 -10.80 -7.10 -2.74
N GLU A 73 -9.71 -6.63 -3.36
CA GLU A 73 -9.53 -6.69 -4.81
C GLU A 73 -9.56 -8.13 -5.36
N ARG A 74 -9.08 -9.09 -4.56
CA ARG A 74 -9.05 -10.51 -4.91
C ARG A 74 -10.28 -11.29 -4.44
N GLY A 75 -11.24 -10.65 -3.76
CA GLY A 75 -12.43 -11.30 -3.21
C GLY A 75 -12.15 -12.27 -2.06
N TRP A 76 -11.07 -12.05 -1.30
CA TRP A 76 -10.68 -12.85 -0.14
C TRP A 76 -11.26 -12.30 1.16
N ASP A 77 -11.56 -13.19 2.10
CA ASP A 77 -12.04 -12.79 3.43
C ASP A 77 -10.93 -12.07 4.22
N HIS A 78 -11.26 -10.87 4.71
CA HIS A 78 -10.37 -9.98 5.45
C HIS A 78 -11.06 -9.37 6.68
N SER A 79 -12.14 -10.01 7.15
CA SER A 79 -12.94 -9.58 8.31
C SER A 79 -12.18 -9.62 9.65
N ARG A 80 -11.04 -10.31 9.74
CA ARG A 80 -10.24 -10.45 10.97
C ARG A 80 -8.76 -10.13 10.75
N HIS A 81 -8.13 -9.56 11.78
CA HIS A 81 -6.69 -9.25 11.75
C HIS A 81 -5.80 -10.48 11.56
N ALA A 82 -6.22 -11.64 12.07
CA ALA A 82 -5.52 -12.91 11.87
C ALA A 82 -5.41 -13.33 10.40
N GLN A 83 -6.25 -12.78 9.51
CA GLN A 83 -6.23 -13.09 8.08
C GLN A 83 -5.13 -12.35 7.31
N LEU A 84 -4.56 -11.27 7.87
CA LEU A 84 -3.51 -10.49 7.20
C LEU A 84 -2.30 -11.35 6.85
N ILE A 85 -1.88 -12.23 7.77
CA ILE A 85 -0.77 -13.17 7.54
C ILE A 85 -1.11 -14.11 6.38
N GLY A 86 -2.36 -14.60 6.33
CA GLY A 86 -2.83 -15.49 5.26
C GLY A 86 -2.79 -14.81 3.89
N THR A 87 -3.29 -13.57 3.82
CA THR A 87 -3.24 -12.76 2.59
C THR A 87 -1.81 -12.55 2.11
N VAL A 88 -0.89 -12.14 3.00
CA VAL A 88 0.52 -11.92 2.61
C VAL A 88 1.17 -13.22 2.13
N ARG A 89 0.94 -14.36 2.82
CA ARG A 89 1.45 -15.67 2.37
C ARG A 89 0.97 -16.01 0.98
N GLN A 90 -0.33 -15.86 0.73
CA GLN A 90 -0.91 -16.18 -0.57
C GLN A 90 -0.35 -15.28 -1.67
N VAL A 91 -0.17 -13.98 -1.42
CA VAL A 91 0.47 -13.08 -2.40
C VAL A 91 1.93 -13.47 -2.65
N VAL A 92 2.69 -13.84 -1.63
CA VAL A 92 4.08 -14.32 -1.79
C VAL A 92 4.11 -15.60 -2.63
N GLU A 93 3.17 -16.52 -2.42
CA GLU A 93 3.03 -17.75 -3.22
C GLU A 93 2.67 -17.44 -4.69
N GLU A 94 1.79 -16.47 -4.94
CA GLU A 94 1.37 -16.05 -6.28
C GLU A 94 2.48 -15.34 -7.06
N THR A 95 3.23 -14.45 -6.39
CA THR A 95 4.20 -13.56 -7.04
C THR A 95 5.63 -14.11 -7.00
N GLY A 96 5.94 -14.98 -6.05
CA GLY A 96 7.31 -15.40 -5.74
C GLY A 96 8.16 -14.32 -5.03
N ASP A 97 7.60 -13.13 -4.75
CA ASP A 97 8.35 -12.03 -4.14
C ASP A 97 8.48 -12.20 -2.62
N GLN A 98 9.63 -12.75 -2.20
CA GLN A 98 9.94 -12.95 -0.78
C GLN A 98 10.13 -11.63 -0.01
N GLU A 99 10.41 -10.51 -0.69
CA GLU A 99 10.54 -9.21 -0.03
C GLU A 99 9.23 -8.79 0.64
N LEU A 100 8.08 -9.20 0.11
CA LEU A 100 6.78 -8.96 0.75
C LEU A 100 6.71 -9.60 2.14
N TRP A 101 7.23 -10.83 2.30
CA TRP A 101 7.24 -11.51 3.59
C TRP A 101 8.19 -10.84 4.59
N LEU A 102 9.37 -10.45 4.12
CA LEU A 102 10.38 -9.79 4.95
C LEU A 102 9.90 -8.41 5.42
N SER A 103 9.41 -7.57 4.52
CA SER A 103 8.88 -6.25 4.87
C SER A 103 7.63 -6.34 5.76
N PHE A 104 6.80 -7.39 5.59
CA PHE A 104 5.69 -7.64 6.51
C PHE A 104 6.16 -8.03 7.92
N GLY A 105 7.28 -8.75 8.05
CA GLY A 105 7.94 -8.98 9.33
C GLY A 105 8.26 -7.67 10.05
N ALA A 106 8.92 -6.74 9.35
CA ALA A 106 9.23 -5.43 9.91
C ALA A 106 7.98 -4.62 10.32
N ALA A 107 6.89 -4.70 9.54
CA ALA A 107 5.63 -4.05 9.92
C ALA A 107 5.02 -4.64 11.21
N ARG A 108 5.21 -5.95 11.46
CA ARG A 108 4.78 -6.58 12.70
C ARG A 108 5.65 -6.17 13.88
N ASP A 109 6.95 -6.01 13.68
CA ASP A 109 7.85 -5.54 14.73
C ASP A 109 7.49 -4.12 15.19
N LEU A 110 7.02 -3.24 14.29
CA LEU A 110 6.44 -1.94 14.68
C LEU A 110 5.19 -2.09 15.55
N HIS A 111 4.30 -3.02 15.21
CA HIS A 111 3.10 -3.27 16.01
C HIS A 111 3.45 -3.79 17.42
N GLU A 112 4.46 -4.65 17.52
CA GLU A 112 4.98 -5.10 18.82
C GLU A 112 5.64 -3.94 19.59
N ASN A 113 6.42 -3.09 18.92
CA ASN A 113 7.04 -1.91 19.53
C ASN A 113 6.04 -0.95 20.17
N PHE A 114 4.84 -0.79 19.60
CA PHE A 114 3.81 0.05 20.19
C PHE A 114 3.41 -0.38 21.61
N TYR A 115 3.53 -1.67 21.93
CA TYR A 115 3.23 -2.22 23.26
C TYR A 115 4.47 -2.34 24.15
N GLU A 116 5.63 -2.61 23.57
CA GLU A 116 6.84 -2.99 24.31
C GLU A 116 7.88 -1.87 24.41
N GLU A 117 7.75 -0.78 23.64
CA GLU A 117 8.59 0.43 23.66
C GLU A 117 10.11 0.17 23.52
N GLN A 118 10.50 -0.73 22.62
CA GLN A 118 11.88 -1.24 22.53
C GLN A 118 12.75 -0.52 21.49
N MET A 119 12.15 0.17 20.54
CA MET A 119 12.84 0.74 19.36
C MET A 119 13.24 2.19 19.54
N GLY A 120 14.46 2.52 19.09
CA GLY A 120 14.91 3.90 18.93
C GLY A 120 14.54 4.48 17.56
N ALA A 121 14.91 5.75 17.36
CA ALA A 121 14.62 6.49 16.12
C ALA A 121 15.10 5.76 14.85
N GLY A 122 16.33 5.25 14.85
CA GLY A 122 16.90 4.56 13.69
C GLY A 122 16.22 3.23 13.37
N ASP A 123 15.79 2.51 14.41
CA ASP A 123 15.03 1.27 14.23
C ASP A 123 13.66 1.59 13.62
N VAL A 124 12.93 2.55 14.18
CA VAL A 124 11.61 2.93 13.66
C VAL A 124 11.71 3.47 12.23
N GLU A 125 12.71 4.29 11.91
CA GLU A 125 12.93 4.78 10.54
C GLU A 125 13.12 3.63 9.55
N PHE A 126 13.99 2.66 9.88
CA PHE A 126 14.24 1.49 9.05
C PHE A 126 12.95 0.69 8.80
N HIS A 127 12.17 0.42 9.85
CA HIS A 127 10.94 -0.35 9.71
C HIS A 127 9.86 0.43 8.96
N LEU A 128 9.78 1.75 9.09
CA LEU A 128 8.88 2.59 8.29
C LEU A 128 9.26 2.58 6.80
N ASP A 129 10.54 2.51 6.45
CA ASP A 129 10.97 2.31 5.06
C ASP A 129 10.50 0.95 4.52
N GLN A 130 10.57 -0.11 5.34
CA GLN A 130 10.02 -1.41 4.97
C GLN A 130 8.49 -1.38 4.78
N VAL A 131 7.76 -0.65 5.63
CA VAL A 131 6.32 -0.44 5.46
C VAL A 131 6.00 0.25 4.13
N ARG A 132 6.73 1.31 3.77
CA ARG A 132 6.55 1.99 2.47
C ARG A 132 6.78 1.04 1.31
N ARG A 133 7.91 0.33 1.32
CA ARG A 133 8.27 -0.71 0.33
C ARG A 133 7.22 -1.81 0.17
N LEU A 134 6.64 -2.25 1.29
CA LEU A 134 5.57 -3.26 1.30
C LEU A 134 4.30 -2.69 0.68
N THR A 135 3.86 -1.52 1.14
CA THR A 135 2.61 -0.90 0.66
C THR A 135 2.66 -0.56 -0.83
N ASP A 136 3.81 -0.08 -1.34
CA ASP A 136 3.99 0.19 -2.76
C ASP A 136 3.90 -1.08 -3.61
N ARG A 137 4.55 -2.16 -3.19
CA ARG A 137 4.49 -3.46 -3.89
C ARG A 137 3.07 -4.03 -3.88
N LEU A 138 2.41 -4.03 -2.72
CA LEU A 138 1.03 -4.49 -2.62
C LEU A 138 0.09 -3.63 -3.46
N ARG A 139 0.35 -2.31 -3.54
CA ARG A 139 -0.44 -1.40 -4.36
C ARG A 139 -0.31 -1.69 -5.85
N ALA A 140 0.88 -2.02 -6.33
CA ALA A 140 1.09 -2.41 -7.72
C ALA A 140 0.23 -3.62 -8.13
N LEU A 141 -0.08 -4.52 -7.19
CA LEU A 141 -0.96 -5.66 -7.42
C LEU A 141 -2.45 -5.31 -7.55
N ILE A 142 -2.83 -4.08 -7.19
CA ILE A 142 -4.21 -3.57 -7.25
C ILE A 142 -4.40 -2.70 -8.50
N ASP A 143 -3.40 -1.88 -8.83
CA ASP A 143 -3.52 -0.93 -9.94
C ASP A 143 -3.50 -1.59 -11.33
N GLY A 144 -3.09 -2.87 -11.42
CA GLY A 144 -2.97 -3.63 -12.67
C GLY A 144 -1.76 -3.19 -13.52
N ASP A 145 -1.05 -4.15 -14.11
CA ASP A 145 -0.06 -3.90 -15.17
C ASP A 145 -0.75 -3.65 -16.53
#